data_AF-A0A3D2RKC8-F1
#
_entry.id   AF-A0A3D2RKC8-F1
#
_cell.length_a   1.000
_cell.length_b   1.000
_cell.length_c   1.000
_cell.angle_alpha   90.00
_cell.angle_beta   90.00
_cell.angle_gamma   90.00
#
_symmetry.space_group_name_H-M   'P 1'
#
loop_
_entity.id
_entity.type
_entity.pdbx_description
1 polymer ?
#
loop_
_entity_poly.entity_id
_entity_poly.type
_entity_poly.pdbx_seq_one_letter_code
_entity_poly.pdbx_strand_id
1 'polypeptide(L)'
;MEHLLTDLDVVNFIVTGYHIVEPDLPDGLNETIAARLDTLDSNPGDAITETVPELWQVLDHPQVRGVLTSLLGIDYEVQPHRHWHCKQPNSEHMNWHQDSTNSRDIRLNRFLGLYYPTNITPDMGPTMIVPGTQYRNAPTDRMATYTNIRGQIPLTVKAGTIAFTHYDLWHGTAANRSDRKRHMLKFLFRRTRENDSPTWNHDPDCMNQPRDWNKRDKSEDPGNTLAFGNPLKVSQSDHYKERRIRRQVWDYLRGEKDSIKS
;
A
#
# COMPACT_ATOMS: atom_id res chain seq x y z
N MET A 1 1.35 21.95 1.53
CA MET A 1 0.52 21.02 2.32
C MET A 1 1.46 20.36 3.32
N GLU A 2 1.09 20.27 4.59
CA GLU A 2 1.93 19.61 5.59
C GLU A 2 1.89 18.08 5.40
N HIS A 3 2.92 17.37 5.86
CA HIS A 3 3.04 15.90 5.79
C HIS A 3 3.05 15.26 4.38
N LEU A 4 3.47 15.99 3.35
CA LEU A 4 3.78 15.38 2.05
C LEU A 4 4.99 14.42 2.15
N LEU A 5 4.98 13.38 1.34
CA LEU A 5 6.07 12.40 1.23
C LEU A 5 7.35 13.03 0.68
N THR A 6 8.50 12.43 0.99
CA THR A 6 9.78 12.76 0.35
C THR A 6 9.94 12.01 -0.98
N ASP A 7 10.92 12.41 -1.80
CA ASP A 7 11.34 11.62 -2.97
C ASP A 7 11.67 10.16 -2.64
N LEU A 8 12.31 9.93 -1.48
CA LEU A 8 12.69 8.58 -1.04
C LEU A 8 11.45 7.75 -0.69
N ASP A 9 10.44 8.34 -0.04
CA ASP A 9 9.17 7.66 0.27
C ASP A 9 8.41 7.28 -1.00
N VAL A 10 8.33 8.18 -1.99
CA VAL A 10 7.68 7.92 -3.27
C VAL A 10 8.44 6.85 -4.06
N VAL A 11 9.78 6.92 -4.13
CA VAL A 11 10.60 5.86 -4.74
C VAL A 11 10.43 4.53 -4.01
N ASN A 12 10.40 4.52 -2.68
CA ASN A 12 10.16 3.32 -1.90
C ASN A 12 8.79 2.72 -2.24
N PHE A 13 7.72 3.52 -2.28
CA PHE A 13 6.40 3.03 -2.70
C PHE A 13 6.42 2.46 -4.13
N ILE A 14 7.13 3.08 -5.08
CA ILE A 14 7.29 2.53 -6.44
C ILE A 14 8.02 1.17 -6.41
N VAL A 15 9.09 1.03 -5.63
CA VAL A 15 9.90 -0.19 -5.55
C VAL A 15 9.19 -1.32 -4.81
N THR A 16 8.60 -1.03 -3.65
CA THR A 16 8.01 -2.02 -2.73
C THR A 16 6.52 -2.22 -2.94
N GLY A 17 5.83 -1.25 -3.53
CA GLY A 17 4.38 -1.24 -3.68
C GLY A 17 3.61 -0.92 -2.39
N TYR A 18 4.25 -0.45 -1.32
CA TYR A 18 3.56 -0.07 -0.09
C TYR A 18 4.24 1.07 0.68
N HIS A 19 3.46 1.76 1.51
CA HIS A 19 3.91 2.76 2.49
C HIS A 19 3.03 2.65 3.75
N ILE A 20 3.59 2.85 4.94
CA ILE A 20 2.88 2.72 6.22
C ILE A 20 2.98 4.05 6.96
N VAL A 21 1.86 4.52 7.50
CA VAL A 21 1.84 5.68 8.41
C VAL A 21 1.07 5.35 9.68
N GLU A 22 1.64 5.78 10.80
CA GLU A 22 1.01 5.79 12.12
C GLU A 22 0.53 7.23 12.38
N PRO A 23 -0.70 7.60 11.98
CA PRO A 23 -1.23 8.95 12.22
C PRO A 23 -1.45 9.21 13.71
N ASP A 24 -1.19 10.44 14.15
CA ASP A 24 -1.44 10.91 15.52
C ASP A 24 -2.94 11.18 15.73
N LEU A 25 -3.71 10.10 15.83
CA LEU A 25 -5.17 10.13 15.97
C LEU A 25 -5.58 10.51 17.41
N PRO A 26 -6.73 11.20 17.60
CA PRO A 26 -7.25 11.51 18.93
C PRO A 26 -7.35 10.30 19.86
N ASP A 27 -6.95 10.48 21.12
CA ASP A 27 -7.04 9.46 22.17
C ASP A 27 -8.45 8.84 22.22
N GLY A 28 -8.52 7.51 22.21
CA GLY A 28 -9.78 6.76 22.27
C GLY A 28 -10.52 6.58 20.92
N LEU A 29 -10.05 7.20 19.83
CA LEU A 29 -10.68 7.05 18.50
C LEU A 29 -10.60 5.61 17.99
N ASN A 30 -9.42 4.99 18.14
CA ASN A 30 -9.17 3.61 17.72
C ASN A 30 -10.06 2.62 18.48
N GLU A 31 -10.16 2.81 19.79
CA GLU A 31 -10.97 2.03 20.71
C GLU A 31 -12.46 2.16 20.39
N THR A 32 -12.92 3.37 20.07
CA THR A 32 -14.31 3.64 19.67
C THR A 32 -14.65 2.96 18.35
N ILE A 33 -13.76 3.05 17.35
CA ILE A 33 -13.93 2.34 16.07
C ILE A 33 -13.95 0.83 16.31
N ALA A 34 -12.99 0.28 17.06
CA ALA A 34 -12.94 -1.16 17.35
C ALA A 34 -14.21 -1.64 18.08
N ALA A 35 -14.66 -0.92 19.11
CA ALA A 35 -15.87 -1.25 19.85
C ALA A 35 -17.13 -1.23 18.98
N ARG A 36 -17.28 -0.25 18.08
CA ARG A 36 -18.40 -0.22 17.11
C ARG A 36 -18.35 -1.43 16.18
N LEU A 37 -17.18 -1.76 15.63
CA LEU A 37 -17.02 -2.92 14.74
C LEU A 37 -17.33 -4.25 15.45
N ASP A 38 -17.04 -4.35 16.74
CA ASP A 38 -17.36 -5.54 17.53
C ASP A 38 -18.87 -5.76 17.73
N THR A 39 -19.70 -4.72 17.59
CA THR A 39 -21.18 -4.82 17.63
C THR A 39 -21.83 -5.25 16.30
N LEU A 40 -21.06 -5.37 15.21
CA LEU A 40 -21.61 -5.70 13.90
C LEU A 40 -21.62 -7.22 13.65
N ASP A 41 -22.80 -7.77 13.37
CA ASP A 41 -22.99 -9.20 13.06
C ASP A 41 -22.41 -9.60 11.69
N SER A 42 -22.37 -8.66 10.74
CA SER A 42 -21.90 -8.90 9.37
C SER A 42 -21.34 -7.62 8.74
N ASN A 43 -20.61 -7.75 7.63
CA ASN A 43 -20.04 -6.60 6.94
C ASN A 43 -21.15 -5.78 6.23
N PRO A 44 -21.36 -4.50 6.59
CA PRO A 44 -22.34 -3.63 5.93
C PRO A 44 -21.91 -3.20 4.50
N GLY A 45 -20.73 -3.66 4.04
CA GLY A 45 -20.20 -3.34 2.73
C GLY A 45 -19.83 -1.87 2.63
N ASP A 46 -20.31 -1.22 1.57
CA ASP A 46 -19.98 0.18 1.31
C ASP A 46 -20.56 1.14 2.36
N ALA A 47 -21.57 0.72 3.14
CA ALA A 47 -22.19 1.50 4.22
C ALA A 47 -21.40 1.50 5.56
N ILE A 48 -20.17 0.99 5.58
CA ILE A 48 -19.36 0.91 6.82
C ILE A 48 -19.05 2.28 7.43
N THR A 49 -18.95 3.34 6.62
CA THR A 49 -18.66 4.70 7.09
C THR A 49 -19.88 5.44 7.63
N GLU A 50 -21.07 5.00 7.26
CA GLU A 50 -22.35 5.44 7.79
C GLU A 50 -22.61 4.73 9.12
N THR A 51 -22.15 3.48 9.22
CA THR A 51 -22.18 2.63 10.42
C THR A 51 -21.13 3.05 11.47
N VAL A 52 -19.94 3.47 11.00
CA VAL A 52 -18.79 3.88 11.82
C VAL A 52 -18.23 5.20 11.28
N PRO A 53 -18.91 6.34 11.54
CA PRO A 53 -18.56 7.66 10.98
C PRO A 53 -17.20 8.18 11.46
N GLU A 54 -16.68 7.69 12.57
CA GLU A 54 -15.34 7.97 13.07
C GLU A 54 -14.22 7.62 12.06
N LEU A 55 -14.48 6.70 11.11
CA LEU A 55 -13.54 6.38 10.04
C LEU A 55 -13.18 7.58 9.16
N TRP A 56 -14.07 8.58 9.02
CA TRP A 56 -13.75 9.81 8.29
C TRP A 56 -12.66 10.63 8.97
N GLN A 57 -12.58 10.64 10.31
CA GLN A 57 -11.51 11.33 11.04
C GLN A 57 -10.12 10.75 10.72
N VAL A 58 -10.05 9.44 10.46
CA VAL A 58 -8.83 8.76 10.01
C VAL A 58 -8.49 9.15 8.56
N LEU A 59 -9.48 9.16 7.66
CA LEU A 59 -9.28 9.48 6.24
C LEU A 59 -8.94 10.94 5.99
N ASP A 60 -9.47 11.86 6.80
CA ASP A 60 -9.18 13.29 6.71
C ASP A 60 -7.95 13.74 7.52
N HIS A 61 -7.29 12.81 8.24
CA HIS A 61 -6.09 13.13 9.00
C HIS A 61 -4.97 13.72 8.11
N PRO A 62 -4.29 14.83 8.49
CA PRO A 62 -3.32 15.52 7.63
C PRO A 62 -2.22 14.61 7.04
N GLN A 63 -1.67 13.68 7.84
CA GLN A 63 -0.69 12.70 7.34
C GLN A 63 -1.27 11.74 6.29
N VAL A 64 -2.54 11.32 6.44
CA VAL A 64 -3.22 10.46 5.47
C VAL A 64 -3.46 11.22 4.17
N ARG A 65 -3.99 12.43 4.25
CA ARG A 65 -4.18 13.33 3.09
C ARG A 65 -2.86 13.66 2.40
N GLY A 66 -1.77 13.80 3.15
CA GLY A 66 -0.42 14.00 2.66
C GLY A 66 0.09 12.84 1.80
N VAL A 67 -0.07 11.59 2.25
CA VAL A 67 0.25 10.39 1.45
C VAL A 67 -0.62 10.32 0.19
N LEU A 68 -1.94 10.52 0.32
CA LEU A 68 -2.88 10.48 -0.80
C LEU A 68 -2.53 11.51 -1.88
N THR A 69 -2.26 12.75 -1.48
CA THR A 69 -1.84 13.84 -2.39
C THR A 69 -0.50 13.54 -3.05
N SER A 70 0.46 12.99 -2.30
CA SER A 70 1.80 12.67 -2.81
C SER A 70 1.78 11.61 -3.90
N LEU A 71 0.90 10.61 -3.79
CA LEU A 71 0.86 9.46 -4.70
C LEU A 71 -0.21 9.56 -5.82
N LEU A 72 -1.37 10.18 -5.54
CA LEU A 72 -2.50 10.29 -6.50
C LEU A 72 -2.71 11.70 -7.08
N GLY A 73 -1.99 12.70 -6.58
CA GLY A 73 -2.21 14.10 -6.93
C GLY A 73 -3.26 14.79 -6.04
N ILE A 74 -3.36 16.11 -6.18
CA ILE A 74 -4.14 16.98 -5.27
C ILE A 74 -5.65 16.74 -5.30
N ASP A 75 -6.19 16.32 -6.45
CA ASP A 75 -7.62 16.14 -6.69
C ASP A 75 -8.08 14.67 -6.50
N TYR A 76 -7.41 13.90 -5.64
CA TYR A 76 -7.68 12.45 -5.47
C TYR A 76 -9.11 12.13 -5.01
N GLU A 77 -9.60 10.95 -5.37
CA GLU A 77 -10.91 10.43 -4.96
C GLU A 77 -10.76 9.33 -3.90
N VAL A 78 -11.55 9.42 -2.83
CA VAL A 78 -11.89 8.28 -1.96
C VAL A 78 -13.09 7.57 -2.59
N GLN A 79 -12.89 6.37 -3.14
CA GLN A 79 -13.94 5.68 -3.89
C GLN A 79 -15.10 5.26 -2.95
N PRO A 80 -16.33 5.10 -3.47
CA PRO A 80 -17.44 4.53 -2.70
C PRO A 80 -17.11 3.15 -2.15
N HIS A 81 -16.43 2.30 -2.92
CA HIS A 81 -16.18 0.92 -2.53
C HIS A 81 -15.21 0.80 -1.34
N ARG A 82 -15.68 0.11 -0.29
CA ARG A 82 -14.97 -0.11 0.98
C ARG A 82 -15.40 -1.43 1.60
N HIS A 83 -14.56 -2.02 2.44
CA HIS A 83 -14.82 -3.35 3.00
C HIS A 83 -14.24 -3.52 4.40
N TRP A 84 -15.06 -3.93 5.36
CA TRP A 84 -14.59 -4.37 6.67
C TRP A 84 -14.24 -5.86 6.66
N HIS A 85 -12.94 -6.15 6.80
CA HIS A 85 -12.42 -7.50 6.92
C HIS A 85 -12.28 -7.89 8.40
N CYS A 86 -13.34 -8.49 8.95
CA CYS A 86 -13.32 -9.11 10.28
C CYS A 86 -12.77 -10.53 10.21
N LYS A 87 -11.57 -10.77 10.75
CA LYS A 87 -10.98 -12.10 10.83
C LYS A 87 -11.21 -12.71 12.21
N GLN A 88 -12.02 -13.77 12.27
CA GLN A 88 -12.41 -14.43 13.52
C GLN A 88 -11.23 -15.11 14.23
N PRO A 89 -11.30 -15.33 15.56
CA PRO A 89 -10.38 -16.21 16.29
C PRO A 89 -10.28 -17.60 15.67
N ASN A 90 -9.13 -18.27 15.81
CA ASN A 90 -8.89 -19.64 15.33
C ASN A 90 -9.31 -19.90 13.87
N SER A 91 -9.11 -18.91 12.98
CA SER A 91 -9.53 -18.98 11.57
C SER A 91 -8.37 -19.17 10.61
N GLU A 92 -8.63 -19.92 9.55
CA GLU A 92 -7.65 -20.25 8.52
C GLU A 92 -7.09 -19.04 7.76
N HIS A 93 -5.96 -19.25 7.12
CA HIS A 93 -5.31 -18.28 6.24
C HIS A 93 -6.15 -17.99 4.97
N MET A 94 -5.83 -16.90 4.27
CA MET A 94 -6.36 -16.63 2.93
C MET A 94 -5.22 -16.64 1.91
N ASN A 95 -5.44 -17.37 0.81
CA ASN A 95 -4.51 -17.51 -0.31
C ASN A 95 -4.07 -16.15 -0.89
N TRP A 96 -2.93 -16.16 -1.59
CA TRP A 96 -2.48 -14.97 -2.31
C TRP A 96 -3.44 -14.60 -3.42
N HIS A 97 -3.72 -13.30 -3.50
CA HIS A 97 -4.47 -12.68 -4.56
C HIS A 97 -3.95 -11.25 -4.78
N GLN A 98 -4.41 -10.64 -5.86
CA GLN A 98 -4.44 -9.19 -6.01
C GLN A 98 -5.90 -8.76 -6.06
N ASP A 99 -6.18 -7.48 -5.86
CA ASP A 99 -7.55 -6.98 -6.02
C ASP A 99 -7.95 -6.99 -7.51
N SER A 100 -9.24 -7.28 -7.75
CA SER A 100 -9.87 -7.33 -9.08
C SER A 100 -9.26 -8.34 -10.06
N THR A 101 -9.50 -8.15 -11.36
CA THR A 101 -8.93 -8.97 -12.44
C THR A 101 -7.45 -8.64 -12.63
N ASN A 102 -6.68 -9.62 -13.13
CA ASN A 102 -5.27 -9.46 -13.49
C ASN A 102 -5.12 -8.63 -14.80
N SER A 103 -5.49 -7.36 -14.72
CA SER A 103 -5.45 -6.38 -15.81
C SER A 103 -4.54 -5.22 -15.39
N ARG A 104 -3.22 -5.42 -15.52
CA ARG A 104 -2.23 -4.45 -15.03
C ARG A 104 -2.18 -3.18 -15.87
N ASP A 105 -2.22 -2.07 -15.15
CA ASP A 105 -1.78 -0.76 -15.60
C ASP A 105 -0.50 -0.44 -14.82
N ILE A 106 0.56 0.05 -15.49
CA ILE A 106 1.78 0.46 -14.78
C ILE A 106 1.64 1.87 -14.19
N ARG A 107 0.59 2.63 -14.55
CA ARG A 107 0.26 3.90 -13.92
C ARG A 107 -0.21 3.69 -12.48
N LEU A 108 0.37 4.46 -11.55
CA LEU A 108 -0.13 4.56 -10.18
C LEU A 108 -1.43 5.38 -10.14
N ASN A 109 -2.50 4.74 -10.59
CA ASN A 109 -3.85 5.31 -10.71
C ASN A 109 -4.75 4.96 -9.53
N ARG A 110 -4.47 3.85 -8.84
CA ARG A 110 -5.28 3.31 -7.74
C ARG A 110 -4.38 2.61 -6.72
N PHE A 111 -4.78 2.68 -5.46
CA PHE A 111 -4.23 1.84 -4.39
C PHE A 111 -5.25 1.66 -3.27
N LEU A 112 -4.92 0.75 -2.36
CA LEU A 112 -5.71 0.44 -1.18
C LEU A 112 -5.14 1.18 0.03
N GLY A 113 -5.99 1.59 0.97
CA GLY A 113 -5.58 1.88 2.34
C GLY A 113 -6.19 0.83 3.27
N LEU A 114 -5.33 0.20 4.06
CA LEU A 114 -5.67 -0.85 5.01
C LEU A 114 -5.51 -0.29 6.42
N TYR A 115 -6.61 0.11 7.05
CA TYR A 115 -6.59 0.71 8.39
C TYR A 115 -6.87 -0.33 9.48
N TYR A 116 -6.10 -0.25 10.58
CA TYR A 116 -6.13 -1.20 11.69
C TYR A 116 -6.49 -0.48 13.00
N PRO A 117 -7.74 -0.60 13.51
CA PRO A 117 -8.16 0.06 14.75
C PRO A 117 -7.65 -0.64 16.02
N THR A 118 -6.90 -1.75 15.89
CA THR A 118 -6.31 -2.50 17.00
C THR A 118 -4.86 -2.88 16.69
N ASN A 119 -4.06 -3.13 17.72
CA ASN A 119 -2.71 -3.67 17.56
C ASN A 119 -2.75 -5.07 16.94
N ILE A 120 -1.93 -5.33 15.93
CA ILE A 120 -1.90 -6.57 15.15
C ILE A 120 -0.63 -7.35 15.48
N THR A 121 -0.76 -8.42 16.27
CA THR A 121 0.35 -9.32 16.59
C THR A 121 0.54 -10.40 15.49
N PRO A 122 1.70 -11.09 15.44
CA PRO A 122 1.96 -12.12 14.42
C PRO A 122 0.93 -13.26 14.37
N ASP A 123 0.31 -13.58 15.51
CA ASP A 123 -0.67 -14.65 15.69
C ASP A 123 -2.12 -14.21 15.41
N MET A 124 -2.42 -12.91 15.36
CA MET A 124 -3.77 -12.38 15.08
C MET A 124 -4.20 -12.50 13.59
N GLY A 125 -3.46 -13.23 12.77
CA GLY A 125 -3.69 -13.33 11.33
C GLY A 125 -3.46 -12.01 10.58
N PRO A 126 -2.25 -11.40 10.69
CA PRO A 126 -1.92 -10.18 9.98
C PRO A 126 -2.18 -10.30 8.48
N THR A 127 -2.46 -9.17 7.84
CA THR A 127 -2.43 -9.10 6.38
C THR A 127 -1.00 -9.37 5.94
N MET A 128 -0.83 -10.32 5.04
CA MET A 128 0.47 -10.62 4.44
C MET A 128 0.56 -9.87 3.13
N ILE A 129 1.64 -9.14 2.89
CA ILE A 129 1.91 -8.48 1.61
C ILE A 129 3.24 -8.96 1.04
N VAL A 130 3.41 -8.88 -0.27
CA VAL A 130 4.63 -9.32 -0.95
C VAL A 130 5.26 -8.16 -1.74
N PRO A 131 6.16 -7.38 -1.14
CA PRO A 131 6.72 -6.17 -1.74
C PRO A 131 7.35 -6.39 -3.13
N GLY A 132 7.06 -5.50 -4.07
CA GLY A 132 7.54 -5.56 -5.46
C GLY A 132 6.70 -6.44 -6.41
N THR A 133 5.69 -7.16 -5.91
CA THR A 133 4.84 -8.03 -6.75
C THR A 133 3.86 -7.27 -7.65
N GLN A 134 3.66 -5.97 -7.47
CA GLN A 134 2.79 -5.16 -8.35
C GLN A 134 3.20 -5.22 -9.84
N TYR A 135 4.47 -5.57 -10.14
CA TYR A 135 4.98 -5.75 -11.50
C TYR A 135 5.05 -7.23 -11.97
N ARG A 136 4.64 -8.19 -11.12
CA ARG A 136 4.69 -9.64 -11.35
C ARG A 136 3.41 -10.13 -12.01
N ASN A 137 3.52 -10.70 -13.21
CA ASN A 137 2.39 -11.40 -13.82
C ASN A 137 2.37 -12.88 -13.46
N ALA A 138 1.30 -13.30 -12.79
CA ALA A 138 0.88 -14.69 -12.67
C ALA A 138 -0.66 -14.76 -12.82
N PRO A 139 -1.22 -15.78 -13.50
CA PRO A 139 -2.65 -16.06 -13.47
C PRO A 139 -3.19 -16.21 -12.04
N THR A 140 -4.41 -15.73 -11.77
CA THR A 140 -4.96 -15.66 -10.41
C THR A 140 -5.12 -17.03 -9.76
N ASP A 141 -5.48 -18.06 -10.54
CA ASP A 141 -5.53 -19.46 -10.10
C ASP A 141 -4.14 -19.97 -9.66
N ARG A 142 -3.08 -19.62 -10.41
CA ARG A 142 -1.71 -20.01 -10.09
C ARG A 142 -1.19 -19.29 -8.86
N MET A 143 -1.44 -17.98 -8.77
CA MET A 143 -1.07 -17.16 -7.61
C MET A 143 -1.67 -17.72 -6.30
N ALA A 144 -2.93 -18.14 -6.32
CA ALA A 144 -3.60 -18.72 -5.16
C ALA A 144 -2.97 -20.03 -4.65
N THR A 145 -2.15 -20.71 -5.47
CA THR A 145 -1.42 -21.93 -5.08
C THR A 145 0.01 -21.68 -4.57
N TYR A 146 0.52 -20.44 -4.66
CA TYR A 146 1.84 -20.13 -4.13
C TYR A 146 1.85 -20.10 -2.60
N THR A 147 3.00 -20.44 -2.01
CA THR A 147 3.23 -20.36 -0.56
C THR A 147 4.67 -19.89 -0.31
N ASN A 148 4.93 -19.32 0.87
CA ASN A 148 6.28 -18.94 1.33
C ASN A 148 7.07 -18.10 0.30
N ILE A 149 6.43 -17.08 -0.26
CA ILE A 149 7.04 -16.22 -1.28
C ILE A 149 8.16 -15.42 -0.63
N ARG A 150 9.37 -15.51 -1.20
CA ARG A 150 10.55 -14.80 -0.70
C ARG A 150 10.28 -13.30 -0.59
N GLY A 151 10.54 -12.73 0.58
CA GLY A 151 10.34 -11.30 0.83
C GLY A 151 8.93 -10.92 1.25
N GLN A 152 7.99 -11.87 1.39
CA GLN A 152 6.69 -11.60 2.03
C GLN A 152 6.88 -11.04 3.45
N ILE A 153 6.05 -10.08 3.84
CA ILE A 153 6.07 -9.47 5.17
C ILE A 153 4.68 -9.48 5.81
N PRO A 154 4.57 -9.76 7.12
CA PRO A 154 3.33 -9.58 7.86
C PRO A 154 3.17 -8.11 8.25
N LEU A 155 1.96 -7.57 8.07
CA LEU A 155 1.60 -6.26 8.63
C LEU A 155 1.24 -6.41 10.13
N THR A 156 2.28 -6.54 10.95
CA THR A 156 2.18 -6.46 12.42
C THR A 156 2.39 -5.01 12.85
N VAL A 157 1.30 -4.31 13.11
CA VAL A 157 1.24 -2.85 13.22
C VAL A 157 0.42 -2.42 14.44
N LYS A 158 0.67 -1.21 14.95
CA LYS A 158 -0.06 -0.65 16.09
C LYS A 158 -1.50 -0.30 15.71
N ALA A 159 -2.37 -0.15 16.72
CA ALA A 159 -3.67 0.48 16.53
C ALA A 159 -3.49 1.89 15.93
N GLY A 160 -4.40 2.31 15.06
CA GLY A 160 -4.33 3.59 14.35
C GLY A 160 -3.58 3.54 13.01
N THR A 161 -2.75 2.52 12.79
CA THR A 161 -1.93 2.40 11.57
C THR A 161 -2.80 2.27 10.32
N ILE A 162 -2.42 2.97 9.25
CA ILE A 162 -2.90 2.71 7.89
C ILE A 162 -1.73 2.35 6.97
N ALA A 163 -1.85 1.19 6.33
CA ALA A 163 -0.91 0.72 5.31
C ALA A 163 -1.51 0.98 3.92
N PHE A 164 -0.84 1.79 3.12
CA PHE A 164 -1.17 2.00 1.72
C PHE A 164 -0.47 0.95 0.87
N THR A 165 -1.19 0.28 -0.02
CA THR A 165 -0.64 -0.77 -0.90
C THR A 165 -1.11 -0.58 -2.33
N HIS A 166 -0.17 -0.59 -3.28
CA HIS A 166 -0.46 -0.60 -4.72
C HIS A 166 -1.55 -1.63 -5.05
N TYR A 167 -2.49 -1.27 -5.93
CA TYR A 167 -3.69 -2.08 -6.20
C TYR A 167 -3.37 -3.53 -6.60
N ASP A 168 -2.41 -3.71 -7.52
CA ASP A 168 -1.90 -5.02 -7.94
C ASP A 168 -0.90 -5.70 -6.98
N LEU A 169 -0.64 -5.17 -5.77
CA LEU A 169 0.28 -5.80 -4.83
C LEU A 169 -0.31 -7.13 -4.34
N TRP A 170 0.45 -8.21 -4.45
CA TRP A 170 -0.01 -9.53 -4.00
C TRP A 170 -0.10 -9.54 -2.48
N HIS A 171 -1.25 -9.96 -1.99
CA HIS A 171 -1.56 -9.99 -0.56
C HIS A 171 -2.47 -11.16 -0.20
N GLY A 172 -2.58 -11.41 1.10
CA GLY A 172 -3.38 -12.48 1.70
C GLY A 172 -3.55 -12.22 3.19
N THR A 173 -3.96 -13.22 3.96
CA THR A 173 -3.91 -13.13 5.43
C THR A 173 -3.30 -14.39 6.00
N ALA A 174 -2.45 -14.26 7.02
CA ALA A 174 -2.05 -15.40 7.83
C ALA A 174 -3.28 -15.97 8.58
N ALA A 175 -3.18 -17.19 9.10
CA ALA A 175 -4.20 -17.74 10.00
C ALA A 175 -4.26 -16.92 11.30
N ASN A 176 -5.47 -16.66 11.83
CA ASN A 176 -5.62 -16.08 13.16
C ASN A 176 -5.64 -17.22 14.17
N ARG A 177 -4.57 -17.31 14.97
CA ARG A 177 -4.35 -18.30 16.03
C ARG A 177 -4.57 -17.72 17.43
N SER A 178 -4.93 -16.44 17.51
CA SER A 178 -5.31 -15.77 18.76
C SER A 178 -6.78 -16.08 19.12
N ASP A 179 -7.16 -15.69 20.34
CA ASP A 179 -8.52 -15.69 20.87
C ASP A 179 -9.32 -14.41 20.50
N ARG A 180 -8.73 -13.47 19.75
CA ARG A 180 -9.33 -12.16 19.44
C ARG A 180 -9.72 -12.01 17.97
N LYS A 181 -10.80 -11.26 17.70
CA LYS A 181 -11.11 -10.80 16.34
C LYS A 181 -10.03 -9.82 15.86
N ARG A 182 -9.72 -9.85 14.55
CA ARG A 182 -8.80 -8.92 13.90
C ARG A 182 -9.52 -8.12 12.82
N HIS A 183 -9.86 -6.88 13.14
CA HIS A 183 -10.49 -5.92 12.23
C HIS A 183 -9.47 -5.27 11.30
N MET A 184 -9.82 -5.10 10.03
CA MET A 184 -9.12 -4.24 9.08
C MET A 184 -10.16 -3.59 8.15
N LEU A 185 -10.02 -2.30 7.89
CA LEU A 185 -10.88 -1.57 6.96
C LEU A 185 -10.10 -1.30 5.67
N LYS A 186 -10.62 -1.82 4.56
CA LYS A 186 -10.09 -1.56 3.21
C LYS A 186 -10.85 -0.40 2.57
N PHE A 187 -10.11 0.62 2.17
CA PHE A 187 -10.58 1.74 1.35
C PHE A 187 -9.87 1.73 0.00
N LEU A 188 -10.57 2.11 -1.06
CA LEU A 188 -9.99 2.31 -2.39
C LEU A 188 -9.82 3.80 -2.68
N PHE A 189 -8.67 4.18 -3.22
CA PHE A 189 -8.39 5.55 -3.65
C PHE A 189 -8.10 5.59 -5.15
N ARG A 190 -8.36 6.72 -5.80
CA ARG A 190 -8.15 6.90 -7.24
C ARG A 190 -7.55 8.26 -7.59
N ARG A 191 -6.63 8.26 -8.54
CA ARG A 191 -6.15 9.42 -9.28
C ARG A 191 -7.23 9.88 -10.27
N THR A 192 -7.67 11.13 -10.16
CA THR A 192 -8.71 11.70 -11.02
C THR A 192 -8.17 12.36 -12.29
N ARG A 193 -6.90 12.78 -12.26
CA ARG A 193 -6.17 13.46 -13.33
C ARG A 193 -4.69 13.09 -13.32
N GLU A 194 -4.04 13.23 -14.47
CA GLU A 194 -2.59 13.11 -14.55
C GLU A 194 -1.91 14.30 -13.83
N ASN A 195 -0.72 14.06 -13.28
CA ASN A 195 0.12 15.10 -12.70
C ASN A 195 0.74 15.94 -13.84
N ASP A 196 0.73 17.27 -13.71
CA ASP A 196 1.53 18.17 -14.56
C ASP A 196 2.90 18.48 -13.93
N SER A 197 3.06 18.19 -12.64
CA SER A 197 4.28 18.34 -11.84
C SER A 197 4.21 17.39 -10.62
N PRO A 198 5.32 17.17 -9.89
CA PRO A 198 5.31 16.45 -8.62
C PRO A 198 4.32 17.04 -7.60
N THR A 199 3.68 16.18 -6.83
CA THR A 199 2.67 16.54 -5.80
C THR A 199 3.10 16.17 -4.38
N TRP A 200 4.40 15.94 -4.19
CA TRP A 200 5.06 15.62 -2.92
C TRP A 200 6.23 16.59 -2.66
N ASN A 201 6.99 16.41 -1.57
CA ASN A 201 8.21 17.18 -1.32
C ASN A 201 9.34 16.71 -2.24
N HIS A 202 9.40 17.28 -3.45
CA HIS A 202 10.34 16.92 -4.50
C HIS A 202 11.55 17.87 -4.55
N ASP A 203 12.75 17.31 -4.46
CA ASP A 203 14.01 17.94 -4.86
C ASP A 203 14.32 17.59 -6.33
N PRO A 204 14.39 18.57 -7.26
CA PRO A 204 14.78 18.32 -8.65
C PRO A 204 16.12 17.60 -8.81
N ASP A 205 17.05 17.78 -7.86
CA ASP A 205 18.39 17.19 -7.89
C ASP A 205 18.47 15.83 -7.17
N CYS A 206 17.36 15.28 -6.66
CA CYS A 206 17.32 14.00 -5.92
C CYS A 206 17.86 12.78 -6.70
N MET A 207 17.94 12.88 -8.03
CA MET A 207 18.43 11.85 -8.94
C MET A 207 19.90 12.03 -9.35
N ASN A 208 20.56 13.12 -8.91
CA ASN A 208 21.93 13.47 -9.33
C ASN A 208 23.03 12.71 -8.58
N GLN A 209 22.69 11.93 -7.55
CA GLN A 209 23.69 11.13 -6.83
C GLN A 209 24.33 10.07 -7.75
N PRO A 210 25.67 9.87 -7.70
CA PRO A 210 26.33 8.83 -8.47
C PRO A 210 25.78 7.44 -8.18
N ARG A 211 25.85 6.55 -9.18
CA ARG A 211 25.45 5.14 -8.99
C ARG A 211 26.45 4.39 -8.10
N ASP A 212 26.03 4.03 -6.90
CA ASP A 212 26.83 3.22 -5.98
C ASP A 212 26.58 1.72 -6.22
N TRP A 213 27.40 1.13 -7.09
CA TRP A 213 27.38 -0.29 -7.41
C TRP A 213 27.86 -1.21 -6.26
N ASN A 214 28.42 -0.64 -5.19
CA ASN A 214 28.85 -1.36 -3.99
C ASN A 214 27.71 -1.42 -2.95
N LYS A 215 27.00 -0.32 -2.72
CA LYS A 215 25.82 -0.28 -1.82
C LYS A 215 24.57 -0.91 -2.43
N ARG A 216 24.32 -0.71 -3.73
CA ARG A 216 23.16 -1.26 -4.46
C ARG A 216 21.81 -0.97 -3.78
N ASP A 217 21.15 -2.01 -3.28
CA ASP A 217 19.85 -1.99 -2.61
C ASP A 217 19.92 -1.49 -1.14
N LYS A 218 21.12 -1.16 -0.65
CA LYS A 218 21.36 -0.52 0.66
C LYS A 218 21.58 0.99 0.58
N SER A 219 21.34 1.61 -0.57
CA SER A 219 21.41 3.07 -0.67
C SER A 219 20.12 3.69 -0.12
N GLU A 220 20.24 4.88 0.45
CA GLU A 220 19.13 5.65 1.01
C GLU A 220 18.82 6.91 0.17
N ASP A 221 19.40 7.01 -1.03
CA ASP A 221 19.06 8.05 -2.01
C ASP A 221 18.01 7.54 -3.04
N PRO A 222 17.13 8.42 -3.55
CA PRO A 222 16.09 8.04 -4.51
C PRO A 222 16.64 7.40 -5.80
N GLY A 223 17.76 7.91 -6.33
CA GLY A 223 18.33 7.44 -7.60
C GLY A 223 18.82 6.01 -7.58
N ASN A 224 19.58 5.62 -6.55
CA ASN A 224 20.05 4.26 -6.36
C ASN A 224 18.93 3.33 -5.88
N THR A 225 18.03 3.79 -5.01
CA THR A 225 16.89 2.98 -4.54
C THR A 225 15.99 2.55 -5.70
N LEU A 226 15.62 3.49 -6.59
CA LEU A 226 14.83 3.22 -7.79
C LEU A 226 15.57 2.27 -8.76
N ALA A 227 16.89 2.40 -8.84
CA ALA A 227 17.77 1.64 -9.73
C ALA A 227 18.07 0.21 -9.27
N PHE A 228 18.20 -0.04 -7.97
CA PHE A 228 18.77 -1.28 -7.42
C PHE A 228 17.85 -2.03 -6.46
N GLY A 229 16.78 -1.42 -5.95
CA GLY A 229 15.87 -2.09 -5.00
C GLY A 229 15.37 -3.44 -5.51
N ASN A 230 15.49 -4.49 -4.72
CA ASN A 230 15.14 -5.85 -5.14
C ASN A 230 14.53 -6.66 -3.98
N PRO A 231 13.32 -6.28 -3.49
CA PRO A 231 12.72 -6.89 -2.29
C PRO A 231 12.52 -8.42 -2.43
N LEU A 232 12.19 -8.89 -3.63
CA LEU A 232 12.01 -10.30 -3.95
C LEU A 232 13.32 -11.06 -4.22
N LYS A 233 14.46 -10.37 -4.33
CA LYS A 233 15.76 -10.91 -4.80
C LYS A 233 15.62 -11.72 -6.09
N VAL A 234 14.99 -11.10 -7.09
CA VAL A 234 14.70 -11.71 -8.40
C VAL A 234 15.93 -11.74 -9.31
N SER A 235 15.84 -12.53 -10.37
CA SER A 235 16.90 -12.67 -11.39
C SER A 235 17.20 -11.35 -12.10
N GLN A 236 18.37 -11.27 -12.71
CA GLN A 236 18.86 -10.05 -13.37
C GLN A 236 17.95 -9.57 -14.50
N SER A 237 17.41 -10.48 -15.32
CA SER A 237 16.51 -10.16 -16.44
C SER A 237 15.20 -9.51 -15.95
N ASP A 238 14.61 -10.08 -14.90
CA ASP A 238 13.41 -9.54 -14.27
C ASP A 238 13.67 -8.19 -13.61
N HIS A 239 14.77 -8.09 -12.87
CA HIS A 239 15.17 -6.84 -12.21
C HIS A 239 15.38 -5.70 -13.21
N TYR A 240 15.95 -5.99 -14.39
CA TYR A 240 16.09 -5.00 -15.47
C TYR A 240 14.75 -4.55 -16.05
N LYS A 241 13.79 -5.48 -16.22
CA LYS A 241 12.42 -5.14 -16.63
C LYS A 241 11.73 -4.26 -15.58
N GLU A 242 11.76 -4.67 -14.31
CA GLU A 242 11.17 -3.90 -13.21
C GLU A 242 11.81 -2.51 -13.07
N ARG A 243 13.15 -2.41 -13.15
CA ARG A 243 13.87 -1.13 -13.12
C ARG A 243 13.41 -0.16 -14.21
N ARG A 244 13.12 -0.66 -15.42
CA ARG A 244 12.54 0.16 -16.50
C ARG A 244 11.14 0.64 -16.12
N ILE A 245 10.26 -0.27 -15.68
CA ILE A 245 8.88 0.07 -15.30
C ILE A 245 8.88 1.13 -14.19
N ARG A 246 9.64 0.92 -13.11
CA ARG A 246 9.73 1.85 -11.97
C ARG A 246 10.16 3.26 -12.39
N ARG A 247 11.09 3.37 -13.35
CA ARG A 247 11.46 4.66 -13.95
C ARG A 247 10.29 5.29 -14.69
N GLN A 248 9.56 4.53 -15.51
CA GLN A 248 8.36 5.02 -16.18
C GLN A 248 7.28 5.50 -15.18
N VAL A 249 7.10 4.79 -14.04
CA VAL A 249 6.19 5.24 -12.97
C VAL A 249 6.67 6.53 -12.30
N TRP A 250 7.97 6.65 -12.03
CA TRP A 250 8.57 7.87 -11.47
C TRP A 250 8.37 9.07 -12.39
N ASP A 251 8.75 8.93 -13.66
CA ASP A 251 8.66 9.98 -14.67
C ASP A 251 7.18 10.39 -14.91
N TYR A 252 6.26 9.42 -14.89
CA TYR A 252 4.81 9.62 -14.92
C TYR A 252 4.29 10.43 -13.73
N LEU A 253 4.69 10.09 -12.49
CA LEU A 253 4.28 10.83 -11.30
C LEU A 253 4.83 12.26 -11.27
N ARG A 254 6.00 12.51 -11.89
CA ARG A 254 6.55 13.87 -12.10
C ARG A 254 5.84 14.65 -13.22
N GLY A 255 4.98 14.01 -14.01
CA GLY A 255 4.22 14.64 -15.10
C GLY A 255 4.86 14.58 -16.48
N GLU A 256 5.86 13.71 -16.70
CA GLU A 256 6.48 13.54 -18.02
C GLU A 256 5.57 12.75 -18.97
N LYS A 257 4.93 13.47 -19.89
CA LYS A 257 3.77 13.03 -20.69
C LYS A 257 4.05 11.91 -21.72
N ASP A 258 5.32 11.52 -21.89
CA ASP A 258 5.77 10.46 -22.82
C ASP A 258 6.34 9.20 -22.12
N SER A 259 6.37 9.18 -20.78
CA SER A 259 7.06 8.16 -19.97
C SER A 259 6.46 6.74 -20.08
N ILE A 260 5.14 6.63 -20.19
CA ILE A 260 4.41 5.35 -20.26
C ILE A 260 3.99 5.09 -21.71
N LYS A 261 4.87 4.39 -22.44
CA LYS A 261 4.56 3.74 -23.72
C LYS A 261 4.40 2.25 -23.48
N SER A 262 3.28 1.71 -23.96
CA SER A 262 2.84 0.31 -23.88
C SER A 262 3.80 -0.65 -24.60
#